data_AF-A0A2J8RU04-F1
#
_entry.id   AF-A0A2J8RU04-F1
#
_cell.length_a   1.000
_cell.length_b   1.000
_cell.length_c   1.000
_cell.angle_alpha   90.00
_cell.angle_beta   90.00
_cell.angle_gamma   90.00
#
_symmetry.space_group_name_H-M   'P 1'
#
loop_
_entity.id
_entity.type
_entity.pdbx_description
1 polymer ?
#
loop_
_entity_poly.entity_id
_entity_poly.type
_entity_poly.pdbx_seq_one_letter_code
_entity_poly.pdbx_strand_id
1 'polypeptide(L)' 'TRATAGRATGSANMTKKKVSQKKQRGRPSSQPRRNIVGCRISHGWKEGDEPITQWKGTVLDQLPETTGGSDK' A
#
# COMPACT_ATOMS: atom_id res chain seq x y z
N THR A 1 22.49 -40.37 -40.12
CA THR A 1 22.84 -39.67 -38.86
C THR A 1 21.78 -38.63 -38.55
N ARG A 2 21.33 -38.55 -37.29
CA ARG A 2 20.20 -37.72 -36.79
C ARG A 2 20.64 -36.28 -36.53
N ALA A 3 19.81 -35.28 -36.84
CA ALA A 3 19.98 -33.89 -36.37
C ALA A 3 18.79 -33.47 -35.49
N THR A 4 19.08 -32.74 -34.42
CA THR A 4 18.20 -32.38 -33.30
C THR A 4 18.18 -30.86 -33.07
N ALA A 5 17.08 -30.40 -32.48
CA ALA A 5 16.87 -29.13 -31.76
C ALA A 5 16.83 -27.84 -32.61
N GLY A 6 16.00 -26.84 -32.33
CA GLY A 6 15.02 -26.58 -31.27
C GLY A 6 14.51 -25.14 -31.49
N ARG A 7 13.19 -24.90 -31.42
CA ARG A 7 12.62 -23.54 -31.62
C ARG A 7 12.47 -22.86 -30.26
N ALA A 8 13.26 -21.82 -30.02
CA ALA A 8 13.08 -20.92 -28.89
C ALA A 8 13.01 -19.47 -29.42
N THR A 9 11.96 -18.76 -29.06
CA THR A 9 11.72 -17.35 -29.41
C THR A 9 11.72 -16.56 -28.12
N GLY A 10 12.60 -15.56 -28.00
CA GLY A 10 12.66 -14.66 -26.85
C GLY A 10 13.28 -13.32 -27.22
N SER A 11 12.62 -12.22 -26.85
CA SER A 11 12.90 -10.81 -27.14
C SER A 11 12.40 -9.98 -25.95
N ALA A 12 12.98 -8.88 -25.45
CA ALA A 12 14.26 -8.18 -25.63
C ALA A 12 14.44 -7.16 -24.46
N ASN A 13 15.69 -6.65 -24.31
CA ASN A 13 16.18 -5.29 -23.94
C ASN A 13 15.37 -4.33 -23.00
N MET A 14 15.93 -3.55 -22.03
CA MET A 14 16.78 -2.35 -22.19
C MET A 14 17.16 -1.69 -20.82
N THR A 15 18.28 -0.95 -20.85
CA THR A 15 19.01 -0.01 -19.96
C THR A 15 18.29 1.07 -19.08
N LYS A 16 18.88 1.44 -17.91
CA LYS A 16 19.63 2.71 -17.54
C LYS A 16 19.41 3.34 -16.12
N LYS A 17 20.55 3.85 -15.58
CA LYS A 17 21.00 4.83 -14.52
C LYS A 17 20.10 5.56 -13.45
N LYS A 18 20.83 6.06 -12.41
CA LYS A 18 20.51 6.57 -11.03
C LYS A 18 20.07 8.05 -10.88
N VAL A 19 19.42 8.44 -9.74
CA VAL A 19 19.51 9.75 -9.01
C VAL A 19 19.11 9.64 -7.51
N SER A 20 19.76 10.44 -6.66
CA SER A 20 19.75 10.46 -5.18
C SER A 20 18.81 11.50 -4.53
N GLN A 21 18.16 11.10 -3.42
CA GLN A 21 18.13 11.75 -2.08
C GLN A 21 17.63 13.21 -1.86
N LYS A 22 16.63 13.39 -0.98
CA LYS A 22 16.63 14.36 0.15
C LYS A 22 15.53 14.03 1.18
N LYS A 23 15.87 14.03 2.48
CA LYS A 23 15.03 13.55 3.60
C LYS A 23 14.77 14.69 4.60
N GLN A 24 13.50 14.95 4.92
CA GLN A 24 13.08 15.97 5.90
C GLN A 24 12.69 15.32 7.23
N ARG A 25 13.26 15.82 8.34
CA ARG A 25 12.91 15.47 9.73
C ARG A 25 11.86 16.46 10.25
N GLY A 26 10.62 16.34 9.77
CA GLY A 26 9.46 16.87 10.50
C GLY A 26 9.21 15.97 11.72
N ARG A 27 8.54 16.47 12.76
CA ARG A 27 7.91 15.66 13.84
C ARG A 27 7.44 14.34 13.24
N PRO A 28 7.59 13.14 13.85
CA PRO A 28 7.06 11.95 13.20
C PRO A 28 5.53 11.95 13.36
N SER A 29 4.86 12.92 12.74
CA SER A 29 3.65 12.77 11.93
C SER A 29 3.91 11.77 10.79
N SER A 30 4.54 10.64 11.12
CA SER A 30 5.04 9.58 10.26
C SER A 30 5.40 8.32 11.06
N GLN A 31 5.02 8.19 12.33
CA GLN A 31 5.06 6.85 12.95
C GLN A 31 3.99 6.01 12.25
N PRO A 32 4.37 4.97 11.48
CA PRO A 32 3.40 4.08 10.88
C PRO A 32 2.66 3.40 12.03
N ARG A 33 1.33 3.54 12.01
CA ARG A 33 0.38 2.70 12.74
C ARG A 33 0.85 2.37 14.15
N ARG A 34 0.72 3.34 15.07
CA ARG A 34 0.63 2.96 16.50
C ARG A 34 -0.43 1.87 16.56
N ASN A 35 -0.12 0.70 17.13
CA ASN A 35 -1.09 -0.39 17.18
C ASN A 35 -2.36 0.12 17.89
N ILE A 36 -3.43 0.31 17.12
CA ILE A 36 -4.70 0.82 17.64
C ILE A 36 -5.64 -0.31 18.05
N VAL A 37 -5.26 -1.57 17.81
CA VAL A 37 -6.04 -2.73 18.25
C VAL A 37 -6.23 -2.67 19.77
N GLY A 38 -7.46 -2.88 20.23
CA GLY A 38 -7.89 -2.75 21.62
C GLY A 38 -8.20 -1.32 22.08
N CYS A 39 -7.93 -0.28 21.28
CA CYS A 39 -8.22 1.09 21.67
C CYS A 39 -9.71 1.42 21.49
N ARG A 40 -10.28 2.20 22.42
CA ARG A 40 -11.57 2.89 22.25
C ARG A 40 -11.38 4.10 21.36
N ILE A 41 -12.08 4.14 20.23
CA ILE A 41 -12.02 5.23 19.26
C ILE A 41 -13.34 5.99 19.23
N SER A 42 -13.25 7.24 18.80
CA SER A 42 -14.38 8.01 18.32
C SER A 42 -14.04 8.52 16.93
N HIS A 43 -14.93 8.31 15.98
CA HIS A 43 -14.73 8.73 14.59
C HIS A 43 -15.98 9.44 14.08
N GLY A 44 -15.79 10.47 13.26
CA GLY A 44 -16.88 11.15 12.56
C GLY A 44 -17.09 10.50 11.20
N TRP A 45 -18.31 10.10 10.88
CA TRP A 45 -18.71 9.62 9.57
C TRP A 45 -19.59 10.67 8.90
N LYS A 46 -19.25 11.06 7.67
CA LYS A 46 -20.03 12.00 6.87
C LYS A 46 -20.45 11.31 5.58
N GLU A 47 -21.73 11.40 5.25
CA GLU A 47 -22.27 10.94 3.98
C GLU A 47 -22.71 12.16 3.15
N GLY A 48 -22.01 12.44 2.05
CA GLY A 48 -22.30 13.61 1.21
C GLY A 48 -22.25 14.94 1.96
N ASP A 49 -23.34 15.71 1.88
CA ASP A 49 -23.52 17.00 2.55
C ASP A 49 -24.24 16.90 3.91
N GLU A 50 -24.57 15.70 4.37
CA GLU A 50 -25.19 15.47 5.67
C GLU A 50 -24.26 15.85 6.83
N PRO A 51 -24.81 16.15 8.01
CA PRO A 51 -24.02 16.40 9.20
C PRO A 51 -23.13 15.20 9.57
N ILE A 52 -21.97 15.49 10.16
CA ILE A 52 -21.05 14.44 10.61
C ILE A 52 -21.69 13.69 11.78
N THR A 53 -21.92 12.39 11.58
CA THR A 53 -22.37 11.48 12.62
C THR A 53 -21.19 10.98 13.43
N GLN A 54 -21.29 10.94 14.75
CA GLN A 54 -20.19 10.49 15.61
C GLN A 54 -20.39 9.04 16.05
N TRP A 55 -19.41 8.20 15.76
CA TRP A 55 -19.41 6.78 16.09
C TRP A 55 -18.34 6.48 17.13
N LYS A 56 -18.64 5.58 18.07
CA LYS A 56 -17.71 5.10 19.08
C LYS A 56 -17.59 3.59 18.99
N GLY A 57 -16.38 3.07 19.10
CA GLY A 57 -16.14 1.63 18.99
C GLY A 57 -14.76 1.23 19.50
N THR A 58 -14.46 -0.05 19.45
CA THR A 58 -13.15 -0.62 19.79
C THR A 58 -12.56 -1.24 18.54
N VAL A 59 -11.27 -1.00 18.28
CA VAL A 59 -10.59 -1.67 17.17
C VAL A 59 -10.31 -3.12 17.57
N LEU A 60 -10.82 -4.09 16.82
CA LEU A 60 -10.67 -5.50 17.17
C LEU A 60 -9.41 -6.14 16.59
N ASP A 61 -9.05 -5.76 15.36
CA ASP A 61 -7.85 -6.26 14.70
C ASP A 61 -7.42 -5.32 13.56
N GLN A 62 -6.17 -5.44 13.12
CA GLN A 62 -5.68 -4.81 11.90
C GLN A 62 -5.63 -5.88 10.80
N LEU A 63 -6.36 -5.66 9.71
CA LEU A 63 -6.26 -6.55 8.56
C LEU A 63 -4.82 -6.53 8.02
N PRO A 64 -4.31 -7.69 7.53
CA PRO A 64 -3.04 -7.69 6.81
C PRO A 64 -3.17 -6.74 5.62
N GLU A 65 -2.13 -5.96 5.35
CA GLU A 65 -2.10 -5.06 4.19
C GLU A 65 -2.18 -5.91 2.91
N THR A 66 -3.39 -6.13 2.42
CA THR A 66 -3.65 -6.77 1.13
C THR A 66 -3.14 -5.83 0.06
N THR A 67 -1.85 -5.95 -0.25
CA THR A 67 -1.20 -5.21 -1.31
C THR A 67 -1.60 -5.88 -2.62
N GLY A 68 -2.78 -5.54 -3.13
CA GLY A 68 -3.30 -6.05 -4.41
C GLY A 68 -4.82 -5.90 -4.49
N GLY A 69 -5.40 -5.14 -5.40
CA GLY A 69 -4.80 -4.32 -6.45
C GLY A 69 -5.84 -3.31 -6.91
N SER A 70 -5.50 -2.03 -6.78
CA SER A 70 -6.08 -1.00 -7.62
C SER A 70 -5.42 -1.08 -8.99
N ASP A 71 -6.22 -1.56 -9.93
CA ASP A 71 -6.47 -0.94 -11.21
C ASP A 71 -5.37 -0.99 -12.27
N LYS A 72 -5.73 -1.62 -13.38
CA LYS A 72 -5.79 -0.90 -14.64
C LYS A 72 -7.16 -1.07 -15.28
#